data_AF-A0A9P5N4G5-F1
#
_entry.id   AF-A0A9P5N4G5-F1
#
_cell.length_a   1.000
_cell.length_b   1.000
_cell.length_c   1.000
_cell.angle_alpha   90.00
_cell.angle_beta   90.00
_cell.angle_gamma   90.00
#
_symmetry.space_group_name_H-M   'P 1'
#
loop_
_entity.id
_entity.type
_entity.pdbx_description
1 polymer ?
#
loop_
_entity_poly.entity_id
_entity_poly.type
_entity_poly.pdbx_seq_one_letter_code
_entity_poly.pdbx_strand_id
1 'polypeptide(L)'
;MTRIPWNSKDVRGDIDISDSDFTGPEVTRLGEWSTSRRELWGFYLYYLGNNGLSRFNFGTSQFRNLLYLAGYDPSQPPFAKPCGSGSTIGCYTIWDTSAIVFNSIILLTNGIRFAIQAVLLLMIGAWADYGTWSVQDPSQWPAGACSFAFWFAALPGLVRNLPEVQASADEAKKGLKPSLGRLFSFESLARNCISNISLTISSVGEVLILAIMIGILKVVKSDRSVENNTKAFNVLLAFSGGVWCSFPRRLLYAIVHLIH
;
A
#
# COMPACT_ATOMS: atom_id res chain seq x y z
N MET A 1 -17.82 11.44 -13.14
CA MET A 1 -17.38 10.02 -13.05
C MET A 1 -17.72 9.49 -11.67
N THR A 2 -18.99 9.14 -11.40
CA THR A 2 -19.49 8.92 -10.03
C THR A 2 -20.60 7.86 -9.92
N ARG A 3 -20.81 7.09 -10.98
CA ARG A 3 -21.71 5.94 -10.99
C ARG A 3 -20.90 4.83 -11.64
N ILE A 4 -20.85 3.65 -11.03
CA ILE A 4 -20.19 2.49 -11.65
C ILE A 4 -20.84 2.32 -13.03
N PRO A 5 -20.09 2.21 -14.13
CA PRO A 5 -20.64 2.28 -15.49
C PRO A 5 -21.49 1.07 -15.90
N TRP A 6 -21.79 0.17 -14.97
CA TRP A 6 -22.46 -1.11 -15.20
C TRP A 6 -23.68 -1.25 -14.30
N ASN A 7 -24.77 -1.80 -14.83
CA ASN A 7 -26.00 -2.14 -14.13
C ASN A 7 -25.93 -3.60 -13.63
N SER A 8 -26.59 -3.95 -12.52
CA SER A 8 -26.75 -5.36 -12.08
C SER A 8 -27.36 -6.24 -13.19
N LYS A 9 -28.14 -5.63 -14.08
CA LYS A 9 -28.72 -6.25 -15.28
C LYS A 9 -27.71 -6.65 -16.35
N ASP A 10 -26.50 -6.07 -16.35
CA ASP A 10 -25.46 -6.33 -17.35
C ASP A 10 -24.64 -7.59 -17.04
N VAL A 11 -24.81 -8.19 -15.86
CA VAL A 11 -24.11 -9.40 -15.42
C VAL A 11 -24.72 -10.64 -16.09
N ARG A 12 -23.99 -11.21 -17.04
CA ARG A 12 -24.34 -12.46 -17.75
C ARG A 12 -23.79 -13.67 -16.98
N GLY A 13 -24.64 -14.63 -16.60
CA GLY A 13 -24.21 -15.88 -15.99
C GLY A 13 -25.29 -16.60 -15.18
N ASP A 14 -25.91 -17.60 -15.79
CA ASP A 14 -26.82 -18.57 -15.17
C ASP A 14 -26.00 -19.58 -14.33
N ILE A 15 -25.75 -19.24 -13.06
CA ILE A 15 -25.27 -20.22 -12.08
C ILE A 15 -26.39 -20.38 -11.05
N ASP A 16 -27.14 -21.46 -11.19
CA ASP A 16 -28.20 -21.86 -10.27
C ASP A 16 -27.55 -22.51 -9.04
N ILE A 17 -27.23 -21.68 -8.04
CA ILE A 17 -26.97 -22.14 -6.67
C ILE A 17 -28.33 -22.29 -6.01
N SER A 18 -28.65 -23.49 -5.51
CA SER A 18 -29.93 -23.80 -4.87
C SER A 18 -30.20 -22.92 -3.63
N ASP A 19 -31.40 -22.34 -3.55
CA ASP A 19 -31.86 -21.38 -2.52
C ASP A 19 -31.89 -21.92 -1.08
N SER A 20 -31.58 -23.19 -0.83
CA SER A 20 -31.78 -23.85 0.47
C SER A 20 -30.69 -23.58 1.51
N ASP A 21 -29.69 -22.75 1.23
CA ASP A 21 -28.52 -22.54 2.12
C ASP A 21 -28.48 -21.15 2.80
N PHE A 22 -29.55 -20.35 2.71
CA PHE A 22 -29.41 -18.89 2.81
C PHE A 22 -30.27 -18.18 3.88
N THR A 23 -30.23 -18.67 5.11
CA THR A 23 -30.58 -17.87 6.31
C THR A 23 -29.36 -17.70 7.22
N GLY A 24 -28.30 -17.09 6.68
CA GLY A 24 -27.11 -16.74 7.45
C GLY A 24 -27.18 -15.28 7.98
N PRO A 25 -26.60 -14.98 9.15
CA PRO A 25 -26.58 -13.63 9.74
C PRO A 25 -25.86 -12.56 8.89
N GLU A 26 -25.15 -12.95 7.83
CA GLU A 26 -24.39 -12.06 6.95
C GLU A 26 -25.29 -11.26 5.98
N VAL A 27 -26.42 -11.82 5.56
CA VAL A 27 -27.39 -11.18 4.65
C VAL A 27 -28.15 -10.03 5.34
N THR A 28 -28.31 -10.14 6.65
CA THR A 28 -29.04 -9.18 7.48
C THR A 28 -28.30 -7.85 7.65
N ARG A 29 -26.96 -7.82 7.50
CA ARG A 29 -26.13 -6.60 7.72
C ARG A 29 -25.99 -5.67 6.50
N LEU A 30 -26.44 -6.09 5.31
CA LEU A 30 -26.24 -5.35 4.05
C LEU A 30 -27.01 -4.02 3.91
N GLY A 31 -27.68 -3.50 4.95
CA GLY A 31 -28.47 -2.26 4.87
C GLY A 31 -28.17 -1.24 5.97
N GLU A 32 -27.20 -1.51 6.85
CA GLU A 32 -26.92 -0.64 8.00
C GLU A 32 -26.02 0.55 7.65
N TRP A 33 -25.13 0.38 6.67
CA TRP A 33 -24.10 1.36 6.32
C TRP A 33 -24.04 1.57 4.81
N SER A 34 -23.97 2.82 4.32
CA SER A 34 -23.85 3.10 2.88
C SER A 34 -22.60 3.93 2.56
N THR A 35 -21.80 3.46 1.61
CA THR A 35 -20.54 4.10 1.20
C THR A 35 -20.83 5.42 0.50
N SER A 36 -20.34 6.52 1.07
CA SER A 36 -20.46 7.84 0.48
C SER A 36 -19.42 8.07 -0.63
N ARG A 37 -19.70 9.04 -1.51
CA ARG A 37 -18.74 9.44 -2.56
C ARG A 37 -17.43 9.98 -1.99
N ARG A 38 -17.47 10.58 -0.81
CA ARG A 38 -16.30 11.13 -0.13
C ARG A 38 -15.43 10.00 0.42
N GLU A 39 -16.04 8.95 0.97
CA GLU A 39 -15.32 7.73 1.37
C GLU A 39 -14.68 7.04 0.17
N LEU A 40 -15.39 6.94 -0.96
CA LEU A 40 -14.84 6.30 -2.18
C LEU A 40 -13.65 7.08 -2.75
N TRP A 41 -13.72 8.41 -2.85
CA TRP A 41 -12.59 9.25 -3.24
C TRP A 41 -11.45 9.21 -2.22
N GLY A 42 -11.80 9.11 -0.95
CA GLY A 42 -10.86 8.83 0.12
C GLY A 42 -10.08 7.56 -0.16
N PHE A 43 -10.78 6.46 -0.39
CA PHE A 43 -10.19 5.16 -0.68
C PHE A 43 -9.23 5.21 -1.89
N TYR A 44 -9.59 5.95 -2.95
CA TYR A 44 -8.72 6.16 -4.10
C TYR A 44 -7.45 6.97 -3.76
N LEU A 45 -7.59 8.07 -3.02
CA LEU A 45 -6.45 8.90 -2.61
C LEU A 45 -5.56 8.19 -1.58
N TYR A 46 -6.15 7.31 -0.76
CA TYR A 46 -5.41 6.47 0.16
C TYR A 46 -4.47 5.52 -0.60
N TYR A 47 -4.96 4.96 -1.72
CA TYR A 47 -4.14 4.09 -2.55
C TYR A 47 -2.92 4.83 -3.10
N LEU A 48 -3.04 6.08 -3.54
CA LEU A 48 -1.90 6.91 -3.97
C LEU A 48 -0.80 6.97 -2.90
N GLY A 49 -1.20 7.23 -1.65
CA GLY A 49 -0.28 7.20 -0.52
C GLY A 49 0.39 5.84 -0.39
N ASN A 50 -0.32 4.74 -0.58
CA ASN A 50 0.07 3.39 -0.20
C ASN A 50 0.98 2.63 -1.20
N ASN A 51 1.34 3.18 -2.36
CA ASN A 51 2.01 2.40 -3.42
C ASN A 51 3.51 2.08 -3.21
N GLY A 52 4.08 2.47 -2.06
CA GLY A 52 5.40 2.01 -1.58
C GLY A 52 6.63 2.45 -2.38
N LEU A 53 6.45 2.94 -3.61
CA LEU A 53 7.50 3.16 -4.60
C LEU A 53 8.56 4.16 -4.13
N SER A 54 8.19 5.21 -3.42
CA SER A 54 9.19 6.22 -3.05
C SER A 54 10.08 5.78 -1.87
N ARG A 55 9.51 5.44 -0.71
CA ARG A 55 10.31 5.12 0.49
C ARG A 55 11.13 3.85 0.33
N PHE A 56 10.59 2.83 -0.36
CA PHE A 56 11.32 1.60 -0.61
C PHE A 56 12.54 1.83 -1.51
N ASN A 57 12.38 2.58 -2.61
CA ASN A 57 13.46 2.81 -3.56
C ASN A 57 14.49 3.85 -3.08
N PHE A 58 14.05 4.99 -2.54
CA PHE A 58 14.98 6.02 -2.05
C PHE A 58 15.60 5.66 -0.71
N GLY A 59 14.91 4.93 0.16
CA GLY A 59 15.48 4.49 1.44
C GLY A 59 16.59 3.46 1.27
N THR A 60 16.39 2.49 0.37
CA THR A 60 17.44 1.52 0.01
C THR A 60 18.61 2.20 -0.70
N SER A 61 18.34 3.14 -1.61
CA SER A 61 19.37 3.92 -2.29
C SER A 61 20.17 4.80 -1.33
N GLN A 62 19.51 5.44 -0.35
CA GLN A 62 20.19 6.25 0.65
C GLN A 62 21.02 5.41 1.62
N PHE A 63 20.53 4.24 2.02
CA PHE A 63 21.32 3.28 2.80
C PHE A 63 22.59 2.88 2.05
N ARG A 64 22.46 2.57 0.76
CA ARG A 64 23.58 2.27 -0.13
C ARG A 64 24.56 3.44 -0.24
N ASN A 65 24.07 4.68 -0.35
CA ASN A 65 24.88 5.89 -0.38
C ASN A 65 25.67 6.07 0.93
N LEU A 66 25.01 5.98 2.09
CA LEU A 66 25.69 6.12 3.39
C LEU A 66 26.73 5.02 3.65
N LEU A 67 26.43 3.78 3.26
CA LEU A 67 27.41 2.70 3.34
C LEU A 67 28.62 2.93 2.44
N TYR A 68 28.42 3.54 1.27
CA TYR A 68 29.53 3.87 0.37
C TYR A 68 30.43 4.95 1.00
N LEU A 69 29.84 5.92 1.71
CA LEU A 69 30.59 6.96 2.42
C LEU A 69 31.34 6.45 3.64
N ALA A 70 30.80 5.44 4.32
CA ALA A 70 31.47 4.75 5.42
C ALA A 70 32.54 3.75 4.95
N GLY A 71 32.52 3.40 3.66
CA GLY A 71 33.43 2.43 3.08
C GLY A 71 34.83 2.99 2.82
N TYR A 72 35.79 2.08 2.73
CA TYR A 72 37.19 2.38 2.45
C TYR A 72 37.76 1.46 1.37
N ASP A 73 38.87 1.91 0.78
CA ASP A 73 39.67 1.14 -0.17
C ASP A 73 40.58 0.13 0.58
N PRO A 74 40.42 -1.19 0.38
CA PRO A 74 41.16 -2.21 1.12
C PRO A 74 42.65 -2.27 0.77
N SER A 75 43.09 -1.57 -0.29
CA SER A 75 44.51 -1.45 -0.64
C SER A 75 45.31 -0.58 0.34
N GLN A 76 44.61 0.14 1.22
CA GLN A 76 45.18 1.00 2.25
C GLN A 76 44.69 0.57 3.63
N PRO A 77 45.32 1.04 4.72
CA PRO A 77 44.80 0.83 6.07
C PRO A 77 43.32 1.25 6.18
N PRO A 78 42.52 0.60 7.04
CA PRO A 78 41.11 0.90 7.19
C PRO A 78 40.84 2.40 7.38
N PHE A 79 39.86 2.93 6.65
CA PHE A 79 39.46 4.34 6.68
C PHE A 79 40.51 5.38 6.26
N ALA A 80 41.68 4.96 5.76
CA ALA A 80 42.71 5.89 5.30
C ALA A 80 42.34 6.57 3.96
N LYS A 81 41.60 5.86 3.10
CA LYS A 81 41.17 6.36 1.80
C LYS A 81 39.71 5.99 1.54
N PRO A 82 38.84 6.97 1.20
CA PRO A 82 37.45 6.69 0.89
C PRO A 82 37.33 5.88 -0.40
N CYS A 83 36.20 5.20 -0.56
CA CYS A 83 35.88 4.52 -1.80
C CYS A 83 35.85 5.51 -2.98
N GLY A 84 36.44 5.12 -4.10
CA GLY A 84 36.52 5.94 -5.30
C GLY A 84 36.57 5.09 -6.57
N SER A 85 36.30 5.72 -7.73
CA SER A 85 36.17 5.06 -9.04
C SER A 85 37.43 4.36 -9.56
N GLY A 86 38.56 4.46 -8.85
CA GLY A 86 39.83 3.82 -9.22
C GLY A 86 40.20 2.58 -8.39
N SER A 87 39.36 2.12 -7.46
CA SER A 87 39.64 0.88 -6.72
C SER A 87 39.34 -0.35 -7.58
N THR A 88 40.38 -1.10 -7.93
CA THR A 88 40.27 -2.39 -8.63
C THR A 88 39.77 -3.53 -7.74
N ILE A 89 39.89 -3.37 -6.42
CA ILE A 89 39.56 -4.40 -5.43
C ILE A 89 38.14 -4.21 -4.88
N GLY A 90 37.52 -3.05 -5.11
CA GLY A 90 36.16 -2.72 -4.68
C GLY A 90 36.11 -1.91 -3.37
N CYS A 91 34.90 -1.69 -2.86
CA CYS A 91 34.63 -0.92 -1.64
C CYS A 91 34.32 -1.87 -0.49
N TYR A 92 35.04 -1.72 0.63
CA TYR A 92 34.87 -2.53 1.83
C TYR A 92 34.38 -1.66 2.97
N THR A 93 33.68 -2.26 3.92
CA THR A 93 33.35 -1.63 5.19
C THR A 93 33.53 -2.63 6.31
N ILE A 94 33.61 -2.14 7.53
CA ILE A 94 33.64 -2.97 8.72
C ILE A 94 32.19 -3.24 9.12
N TRP A 95 31.85 -4.51 9.30
CA TRP A 95 30.60 -4.93 9.91
C TRP A 95 30.93 -5.79 11.12
N ASP A 96 30.49 -5.32 12.28
CA ASP A 96 30.90 -5.86 13.59
C ASP A 96 32.43 -5.80 13.76
N THR A 97 33.14 -6.89 13.48
CA THR A 97 34.61 -7.00 13.60
C THR A 97 35.30 -7.39 12.30
N SER A 98 34.54 -7.67 11.24
CA SER A 98 35.06 -8.21 9.98
C SER A 98 34.99 -7.20 8.84
N ALA A 99 36.01 -7.21 7.97
CA ALA A 99 35.97 -6.47 6.71
C ALA A 99 35.08 -7.23 5.71
N ILE A 100 33.98 -6.61 5.28
CA ILE A 100 33.01 -7.21 4.37
C ILE A 100 32.88 -6.34 3.12
N VAL A 101 32.72 -7.00 1.96
CA VAL A 101 32.47 -6.34 0.69
C VAL A 101 31.13 -5.62 0.72
N PHE A 102 31.10 -4.38 0.22
CA PHE A 102 29.92 -3.51 0.17
C PHE A 102 28.65 -4.20 -0.35
N ASN A 103 28.73 -4.87 -1.51
CA ASN A 103 27.55 -5.52 -2.11
C ASN A 103 27.00 -6.66 -1.24
N SER A 104 27.85 -7.36 -0.48
CA SER A 104 27.43 -8.45 0.40
C SER A 104 26.56 -7.95 1.55
N ILE A 105 26.84 -6.77 2.10
CA ILE A 105 26.02 -6.17 3.17
C ILE A 105 24.65 -5.77 2.65
N ILE A 106 24.58 -5.24 1.42
CA ILE A 106 23.30 -4.91 0.79
C ILE A 106 22.45 -6.18 0.63
N LEU A 107 23.05 -7.27 0.15
CA LEU A 107 22.37 -8.56 0.00
C LEU A 107 21.89 -9.11 1.35
N LEU A 108 22.75 -9.09 2.38
CA LEU A 108 22.40 -9.55 3.72
C LEU A 108 21.25 -8.73 4.32
N THR A 109 21.34 -7.40 4.22
CA THR A 109 20.32 -6.48 4.72
C THR A 109 18.98 -6.71 4.03
N ASN A 110 18.99 -6.93 2.71
CA ASN A 110 17.77 -7.26 1.97
C ASN A 110 17.18 -8.60 2.42
N GLY A 111 18.00 -9.63 2.60
CA GLY A 111 17.56 -10.93 3.13
C GLY A 111 16.92 -10.83 4.51
N ILE A 112 17.56 -10.11 5.44
CA ILE A 112 17.02 -9.88 6.79
C ILE A 112 15.69 -9.13 6.74
N ARG A 113 15.56 -8.11 5.88
CA ARG A 113 14.31 -7.38 5.70
C ARG A 113 13.18 -8.29 5.25
N PHE A 114 13.43 -9.18 4.29
CA PHE A 114 12.43 -10.14 3.84
C PHE A 114 12.06 -11.14 4.94
N ALA A 115 13.02 -11.62 5.72
CA ALA A 115 12.75 -12.51 6.85
C ALA A 115 11.86 -11.83 7.90
N ILE A 116 12.20 -10.59 8.29
CA ILE A 116 11.38 -9.80 9.22
C ILE A 116 9.99 -9.55 8.63
N GLN A 117 9.90 -9.16 7.36
CA GLN A 117 8.63 -8.94 6.68
C GLN A 117 7.77 -10.21 6.68
N ALA A 118 8.36 -11.37 6.42
CA ALA A 118 7.66 -12.65 6.44
C ALA A 118 7.15 -12.98 7.85
N VAL A 119 7.98 -12.82 8.88
CA VAL A 119 7.57 -13.03 10.28
C VAL A 119 6.42 -12.10 10.64
N LEU A 120 6.52 -10.80 10.33
CA LEU A 120 5.45 -9.84 10.60
C LEU A 120 4.17 -10.18 9.85
N LEU A 121 4.26 -10.56 8.57
CA LEU A 121 3.09 -10.94 7.78
C LEU A 121 2.42 -12.21 8.28
N LEU A 122 3.21 -13.21 8.70
CA LEU A 122 2.67 -14.45 9.28
C LEU A 122 2.02 -14.20 10.65
N MET A 123 2.67 -13.41 11.51
CA MET A 123 2.13 -13.09 12.84
C MET A 123 0.87 -12.23 12.74
N ILE A 124 0.90 -11.14 11.96
CA ILE A 124 -0.25 -10.24 11.79
C ILE A 124 -1.36 -10.92 10.99
N GLY A 125 -1.03 -11.66 9.94
CA GLY A 125 -2.00 -12.40 9.13
C GLY A 125 -2.71 -13.49 9.93
N ALA A 126 -1.96 -14.34 10.63
CA ALA A 126 -2.56 -15.36 11.50
C ALA A 126 -3.38 -14.74 12.65
N TRP A 127 -2.94 -13.60 13.20
CA TRP A 127 -3.74 -12.87 14.19
C TRP A 127 -5.00 -12.22 13.62
N ALA A 128 -5.00 -11.81 12.34
CA ALA A 128 -6.18 -11.30 11.67
C ALA A 128 -7.19 -12.41 11.32
N ASP A 129 -6.71 -13.61 10.98
CA ASP A 129 -7.55 -14.74 10.58
C ASP A 129 -8.13 -15.54 11.76
N TYR A 130 -7.39 -15.65 12.87
CA TYR A 130 -7.79 -16.48 14.04
C TYR A 130 -8.04 -15.70 15.33
N GLY A 131 -7.72 -14.41 15.38
CA GLY A 131 -8.01 -13.57 16.53
C GLY A 131 -9.48 -13.13 16.59
N THR A 132 -9.94 -12.70 17.76
CA THR A 132 -11.23 -12.00 17.93
C THR A 132 -11.28 -10.63 17.21
N TRP A 133 -10.21 -10.23 16.54
CA TRP A 133 -10.07 -9.03 15.74
C TRP A 133 -10.31 -9.30 14.25
N SER A 134 -11.41 -9.95 13.91
CA SER A 134 -11.99 -9.72 12.59
C SER A 134 -12.45 -8.26 12.58
N VAL A 135 -11.54 -7.36 12.21
CA VAL A 135 -11.74 -5.91 12.34
C VAL A 135 -12.82 -5.48 11.36
N GLN A 136 -14.06 -5.59 11.81
CA GLN A 136 -15.25 -5.14 11.10
C GLN A 136 -15.40 -3.62 11.27
N ASP A 137 -14.83 -3.05 12.34
CA ASP A 137 -14.86 -1.62 12.64
C ASP A 137 -13.50 -0.91 12.45
N PRO A 138 -13.41 0.14 11.62
CA PRO A 138 -12.16 0.89 11.35
C PRO A 138 -11.48 1.50 12.58
N SER A 139 -12.21 1.69 13.69
CA SER A 139 -11.72 2.27 14.94
C SER A 139 -10.83 1.33 15.76
N GLN A 140 -10.83 0.03 15.46
CA GLN A 140 -10.05 -0.98 16.17
C GLN A 140 -8.61 -1.10 15.64
N TRP A 141 -8.28 -0.41 14.53
CA TRP A 141 -6.92 -0.38 14.01
C TRP A 141 -6.04 0.51 14.90
N PRO A 142 -4.99 -0.03 15.56
CA PRO A 142 -4.03 0.82 16.22
C PRO A 142 -3.40 1.74 15.16
N ALA A 143 -3.28 3.03 15.47
CA ALA A 143 -2.82 4.08 14.55
C ALA A 143 -1.43 3.82 13.89
N GLY A 144 -0.71 2.78 14.34
CA GLY A 144 0.56 2.33 13.78
C GLY A 144 0.52 1.06 12.90
N ALA A 145 -0.63 0.39 12.75
CA ALA A 145 -0.73 -0.80 11.90
C ALA A 145 -0.77 -0.40 10.41
N CYS A 146 0.41 -0.48 9.79
CA CYS A 146 0.70 -0.55 8.37
C CYS A 146 -0.46 -0.26 7.41
N SER A 147 -0.40 0.93 6.80
CA SER A 147 -1.37 1.42 5.82
C SER A 147 -1.67 0.45 4.66
N PHE A 148 -0.75 -0.47 4.35
CA PHE A 148 -0.90 -1.40 3.23
C PHE A 148 -1.93 -2.50 3.48
N ALA A 149 -1.95 -3.08 4.68
CA ALA A 149 -2.90 -4.12 5.05
C ALA A 149 -4.33 -3.57 5.16
N PHE A 150 -4.47 -2.34 5.67
CA PHE A 150 -5.76 -1.68 5.79
C PHE A 150 -6.47 -1.50 4.45
N TRP A 151 -5.74 -1.15 3.38
CA TRP A 151 -6.35 -0.97 2.06
C TRP A 151 -7.01 -2.25 1.54
N PHE A 152 -6.27 -3.37 1.57
CA PHE A 152 -6.77 -4.66 1.12
C PHE A 152 -7.93 -5.16 1.99
N ALA A 153 -7.84 -4.96 3.32
CA ALA A 153 -8.88 -5.37 4.26
C ALA A 153 -10.16 -4.52 4.15
N ALA A 154 -10.04 -3.22 3.83
CA ALA A 154 -11.18 -2.31 3.73
C ALA A 154 -11.99 -2.49 2.43
N LEU A 155 -11.37 -3.00 1.36
CA LEU A 155 -12.00 -3.09 0.03
C LEU A 155 -13.29 -3.94 0.02
N PRO A 156 -13.35 -5.16 0.60
CA PRO A 156 -14.59 -5.94 0.64
C PRO A 156 -15.72 -5.22 1.36
N GLY A 157 -15.45 -4.61 2.52
CA GLY A 157 -16.45 -3.86 3.28
C GLY A 157 -16.96 -2.63 2.54
N LEU A 158 -16.06 -1.85 1.92
CA LEU A 158 -16.41 -0.68 1.12
C LEU A 158 -17.33 -1.04 -0.04
N VAL A 159 -17.06 -2.15 -0.74
CA VAL A 159 -17.88 -2.61 -1.88
C VAL A 159 -19.26 -3.10 -1.43
N ARG A 160 -19.33 -3.87 -0.34
CA ARG A 160 -20.61 -4.35 0.22
C ARG A 160 -21.55 -3.21 0.59
N ASN A 161 -21.00 -2.10 1.04
CA ASN A 161 -21.76 -0.91 1.44
C ASN A 161 -22.09 0.03 0.26
N LEU A 162 -21.72 -0.29 -0.98
CA LEU A 162 -22.12 0.54 -2.13
C LEU A 162 -23.63 0.47 -2.33
N PRO A 163 -24.31 1.60 -2.58
CA PRO A 163 -25.76 1.63 -2.73
C PRO A 163 -26.24 0.75 -3.90
N GLU A 164 -25.44 0.59 -4.96
CA GLU A 164 -25.75 -0.31 -6.07
C GLU A 164 -25.69 -1.80 -5.68
N VAL A 165 -24.76 -2.17 -4.79
CA VAL A 165 -24.61 -3.56 -4.29
C VAL A 165 -25.71 -3.88 -3.29
N GLN A 166 -26.06 -2.93 -2.42
CA GLN A 166 -27.17 -3.06 -1.48
C GLN A 166 -28.52 -3.18 -2.18
N ALA A 167 -28.77 -2.34 -3.19
CA ALA A 167 -29.99 -2.42 -3.99
C ALA A 167 -30.12 -3.79 -4.67
N SER A 168 -29.03 -4.32 -5.23
CA SER A 168 -29.02 -5.66 -5.83
C SER A 168 -29.25 -6.77 -4.80
N ALA A 169 -28.74 -6.62 -3.58
CA ALA A 169 -28.97 -7.57 -2.50
C ALA A 169 -30.43 -7.55 -2.01
N ASP A 170 -31.04 -6.37 -1.94
CA ASP A 170 -32.45 -6.21 -1.56
C ASP A 170 -33.42 -6.76 -2.61
N GLU A 171 -33.08 -6.64 -3.90
CA GLU A 171 -33.82 -7.28 -5.00
C GLU A 171 -33.73 -8.81 -4.91
N ALA A 172 -32.56 -9.36 -4.57
CA ALA A 172 -32.38 -10.79 -4.34
C ALA A 172 -33.20 -11.30 -3.15
N LYS A 173 -33.21 -10.56 -2.01
CA LYS A 173 -34.02 -10.89 -0.82
C LYS A 173 -35.52 -10.92 -1.11
N LYS A 174 -36.01 -10.05 -2.00
CA LYS A 174 -37.43 -9.93 -2.37
C LYS A 174 -37.89 -11.02 -3.34
N GLY A 175 -37.03 -11.95 -3.75
CA GLY A 175 -37.36 -12.99 -4.73
C GLY A 175 -37.63 -12.46 -6.13
N LEU A 176 -37.29 -11.20 -6.42
CA LEU A 176 -37.55 -10.52 -7.70
C LEU A 176 -36.49 -10.84 -8.80
N LYS A 177 -35.53 -11.75 -8.49
CA LYS A 177 -34.28 -12.12 -9.19
C LYS A 177 -33.08 -11.18 -8.97
N PRO A 178 -31.83 -11.70 -8.95
CA PRO A 178 -31.38 -13.04 -9.40
C PRO A 178 -30.63 -13.88 -8.34
N SER A 179 -30.40 -15.17 -8.66
CA SER A 179 -29.71 -16.17 -7.84
C SER A 179 -28.43 -15.65 -7.17
N LEU A 180 -28.09 -16.24 -6.02
CA LEU A 180 -26.93 -15.88 -5.20
C LEU A 180 -25.62 -15.76 -6.02
N GLY A 181 -25.45 -16.60 -7.05
CA GLY A 181 -24.30 -16.55 -7.96
C GLY A 181 -24.17 -15.23 -8.73
N ARG A 182 -25.29 -14.56 -9.07
CA ARG A 182 -25.25 -13.26 -9.78
C ARG A 182 -24.93 -12.11 -8.83
N LEU A 183 -25.36 -12.17 -7.56
CA LEU A 183 -24.97 -11.19 -6.54
C LEU A 183 -23.46 -11.25 -6.29
N PHE A 184 -22.89 -12.44 -6.11
CA PHE A 184 -21.44 -12.61 -5.96
C PHE A 184 -20.65 -12.14 -7.18
N SER A 185 -21.18 -12.43 -8.39
CA SER A 185 -20.57 -11.96 -9.64
C SER A 185 -20.58 -10.43 -9.73
N PHE A 186 -21.68 -9.79 -9.32
CA PHE A 186 -21.79 -8.33 -9.28
C PHE A 186 -20.83 -7.70 -8.27
N GLU A 187 -20.74 -8.25 -7.05
CA GLU A 187 -19.78 -7.81 -6.03
C GLU A 187 -18.33 -7.95 -6.52
N SER A 188 -18.02 -9.07 -7.21
CA SER A 188 -16.71 -9.29 -7.85
C SER A 188 -16.38 -8.23 -8.90
N LEU A 189 -17.32 -7.90 -9.79
CA LEU A 189 -17.14 -6.86 -10.80
C LEU A 189 -16.99 -5.46 -10.19
N ALA A 190 -17.76 -5.15 -9.14
CA ALA A 190 -17.65 -3.89 -8.41
C ALA A 190 -16.27 -3.76 -7.73
N ARG A 191 -15.77 -4.83 -7.09
CA ARG A 191 -14.40 -4.88 -6.55
C ARG A 191 -13.35 -4.64 -7.63
N ASN A 192 -13.47 -5.31 -8.78
CA ASN A 192 -12.54 -5.15 -9.90
C ASN A 192 -12.56 -3.71 -10.44
N CYS A 193 -13.75 -3.12 -10.63
CA CYS A 193 -13.89 -1.74 -11.09
C CYS A 193 -13.24 -0.74 -10.14
N ILE A 194 -13.52 -0.84 -8.84
CA ILE A 194 -12.91 0.02 -7.81
C ILE A 194 -11.41 -0.16 -7.76
N SER A 195 -10.91 -1.40 -7.87
CA SER A 195 -9.48 -1.69 -7.93
C SER A 195 -8.82 -1.02 -9.13
N ASN A 196 -9.39 -1.14 -10.33
CA ASN A 196 -8.84 -0.53 -11.56
C ASN A 196 -8.84 0.99 -11.51
N ILE A 197 -9.89 1.61 -10.96
CA ILE A 197 -9.94 3.07 -10.76
C ILE A 197 -8.88 3.50 -9.74
N SER A 198 -8.76 2.76 -8.63
CA SER A 198 -7.73 3.01 -7.62
C SER A 198 -6.34 2.96 -8.24
N LEU A 199 -6.05 1.91 -9.03
CA LEU A 199 -4.79 1.74 -9.74
C LEU A 199 -4.51 2.90 -10.67
N THR A 200 -5.49 3.32 -11.46
CA THR A 200 -5.36 4.46 -12.38
C THR A 200 -5.04 5.75 -11.63
N ILE A 201 -5.77 6.04 -10.56
CA ILE A 201 -5.55 7.25 -9.75
C ILE A 201 -4.17 7.24 -9.10
N SER A 202 -3.74 6.08 -8.60
CA SER A 202 -2.38 5.92 -8.08
C SER A 202 -1.33 6.14 -9.16
N SER A 203 -1.43 5.50 -10.32
CA SER A 203 -0.43 5.66 -11.39
C SER A 203 -0.31 7.12 -11.83
N VAL A 204 -1.44 7.83 -11.96
CA VAL A 204 -1.42 9.28 -12.29
C VAL A 204 -0.74 10.08 -11.18
N GLY A 205 -1.10 9.85 -9.92
CA GLY A 205 -0.50 10.58 -8.81
C GLY A 205 0.98 10.23 -8.61
N GLU A 206 1.40 9.01 -8.91
CA GLU A 206 2.80 8.58 -8.88
C GLU A 206 3.62 9.36 -9.91
N VAL A 207 3.14 9.50 -11.15
CA VAL A 207 3.81 10.32 -12.17
C VAL A 207 4.01 11.76 -11.69
N LEU A 208 3.00 12.34 -11.02
CA LEU A 208 3.10 13.69 -10.45
C LEU A 208 4.13 13.77 -9.32
N ILE A 209 4.12 12.81 -8.40
CA ILE A 209 5.09 12.74 -7.31
C ILE A 209 6.51 12.57 -7.86
N LEU A 210 6.72 11.68 -8.84
CA LEU A 210 8.01 11.48 -9.49
C LEU A 210 8.49 12.74 -10.21
N ALA A 211 7.60 13.47 -10.88
CA ALA A 211 7.95 14.75 -11.51
C ALA A 211 8.43 15.79 -10.47
N ILE A 212 7.76 15.88 -9.31
CA ILE A 212 8.19 16.74 -8.19
C ILE A 212 9.55 16.29 -7.67
N MET A 213 9.78 14.98 -7.52
CA MET A 213 11.06 14.43 -7.06
C MET A 213 12.20 14.74 -8.02
N ILE A 214 11.99 14.65 -9.33
CA ILE A 214 12.97 15.08 -10.35
C ILE A 214 13.25 16.58 -10.20
N GLY A 215 12.23 17.39 -9.94
CA GLY A 215 12.38 18.81 -9.63
C GLY A 215 13.28 19.06 -8.41
N ILE A 216 13.05 18.33 -7.31
CA ILE A 216 13.87 18.39 -6.09
C ILE A 216 15.34 18.05 -6.39
N LEU A 217 15.59 16.96 -7.13
CA LEU A 217 16.95 16.55 -7.52
C LEU A 217 17.68 17.66 -8.28
N LYS A 218 16.98 18.30 -9.25
CA LYS A 218 17.54 19.41 -10.03
C LYS A 218 17.81 20.64 -9.18
N VAL A 219 16.90 21.02 -8.29
CA VAL A 219 17.05 22.20 -7.41
C VAL A 219 18.19 22.01 -6.41
N VAL A 220 18.31 20.82 -5.82
CA VAL A 220 19.39 20.48 -4.89
C VAL A 220 20.72 20.26 -5.62
N LYS A 221 20.71 20.14 -6.95
CA LYS A 221 21.90 19.88 -7.80
C LYS A 221 22.63 18.62 -7.34
N SER A 222 21.88 17.52 -7.28
CA SER A 222 22.31 16.22 -6.73
C SER A 222 23.51 15.58 -7.45
N ASP A 223 23.85 16.07 -8.63
CA ASP A 223 24.96 15.64 -9.50
C ASP A 223 26.28 16.36 -9.23
N ARG A 224 26.27 17.46 -8.45
CA ARG A 224 27.43 18.34 -8.30
C ARG A 224 28.44 17.89 -7.24
N SER A 225 27.98 17.16 -6.22
CA SER A 225 28.84 16.64 -5.17
C SER A 225 28.16 15.50 -4.43
N VAL A 226 28.98 14.72 -3.71
CA VAL A 226 28.53 13.66 -2.81
C VAL A 226 27.65 14.20 -1.68
N GLU A 227 27.97 15.39 -1.16
CA GLU A 227 27.18 16.06 -0.14
C GLU A 227 25.80 16.47 -0.67
N ASN A 228 25.74 17.08 -1.85
CA ASN A 228 24.47 17.43 -2.49
C ASN A 228 23.63 16.20 -2.81
N ASN A 229 24.27 15.10 -3.22
CA ASN A 229 23.60 13.84 -3.48
C ASN A 229 22.93 13.28 -2.20
N THR A 230 23.68 13.25 -1.10
CA THR A 230 23.20 12.83 0.23
C THR A 230 22.07 13.73 0.72
N LYS A 231 22.20 15.06 0.56
CA LYS A 231 21.17 16.03 0.87
C LYS A 231 19.90 15.80 0.05
N ALA A 232 20.04 15.52 -1.24
CA ALA A 232 18.90 15.26 -2.12
C ALA A 232 18.13 14.01 -1.68
N PHE A 233 18.82 12.92 -1.33
CA PHE A 233 18.17 11.73 -0.77
C PHE A 233 17.41 12.02 0.53
N ASN A 234 17.99 12.79 1.45
CA ASN A 234 17.32 13.16 2.69
C ASN A 234 16.04 13.98 2.43
N VAL A 235 16.09 14.94 1.50
CA VAL A 235 14.92 15.75 1.11
C VAL A 235 13.85 14.89 0.45
N LEU A 236 14.22 13.97 -0.45
CA LEU A 236 13.29 13.04 -1.09
C LEU A 236 12.62 12.10 -0.08
N LEU A 237 13.36 11.61 0.91
CA LEU A 237 12.81 10.79 1.99
C LEU A 237 11.84 11.57 2.88
N ALA A 238 12.18 12.81 3.24
CA ALA A 238 11.31 13.68 4.02
C ALA A 238 10.02 14.02 3.23
N PHE A 239 10.15 14.38 1.96
CA PHE A 239 9.02 14.68 1.08
C PHE A 239 8.10 13.46 0.93
N SER A 240 8.65 12.31 0.55
CA SER A 240 7.86 11.08 0.37
C SER A 240 7.23 10.57 1.66
N GLY A 241 7.93 10.66 2.78
CA GLY A 241 7.39 10.38 4.11
C GLY A 241 6.24 11.31 4.47
N GLY A 242 6.38 12.61 4.20
CA GLY A 242 5.33 13.61 4.41
C GLY A 242 4.09 13.36 3.57
N VAL A 243 4.26 13.08 2.27
CA VAL A 243 3.17 12.69 1.36
C VAL A 243 2.46 11.46 1.91
N TRP A 244 3.19 10.43 2.32
CA TRP A 244 2.60 9.23 2.92
C TRP A 244 1.82 9.51 4.19
N CYS A 245 2.41 10.23 5.15
CA CYS A 245 1.77 10.48 6.45
C CYS A 245 0.53 11.40 6.36
N SER A 246 0.39 12.14 5.27
CA SER A 246 -0.72 13.08 5.06
C SER A 246 -2.04 12.41 4.69
N PHE A 247 -2.01 11.22 4.06
CA PHE A 247 -3.21 10.53 3.59
C PHE A 247 -3.94 9.69 4.66
N PRO A 248 -3.26 8.91 5.53
CA PRO A 248 -3.93 8.08 6.53
C PRO A 248 -4.65 8.91 7.59
N ARG A 249 -4.03 9.98 8.12
CA ARG A 249 -4.56 10.61 9.34
C ARG A 249 -5.84 11.42 9.10
N ARG A 250 -5.93 12.24 8.05
CA ARG A 250 -7.13 13.05 7.80
C ARG A 250 -8.27 12.24 7.18
N LEU A 251 -7.94 11.16 6.49
CA LEU A 251 -8.91 10.31 5.83
C LEU A 251 -9.46 9.21 6.73
N LEU A 252 -8.65 8.56 7.57
CA LEU A 252 -9.20 7.70 8.63
C LEU A 252 -10.09 8.51 9.57
N TYR A 253 -9.69 9.74 9.96
CA TYR A 253 -10.56 10.60 10.76
C TYR A 253 -11.88 10.94 10.04
N ALA A 254 -11.86 11.18 8.73
CA ALA A 254 -13.07 11.45 7.96
C ALA A 254 -13.95 10.19 7.78
N ILE A 255 -13.35 9.03 7.56
CA ILE A 255 -14.06 7.75 7.44
C ILE A 255 -14.65 7.31 8.79
N VAL A 256 -13.95 7.55 9.90
CA VAL A 256 -14.39 7.16 11.25
C VAL A 256 -15.43 8.13 11.84
N HIS A 257 -15.36 9.44 11.57
CA HIS A 257 -16.33 10.41 12.11
C HIS A 257 -17.56 10.64 11.24
N LEU A 258 -17.64 10.07 10.04
CA LEU A 258 -18.87 10.06 9.22
C LEU A 258 -19.80 8.87 9.56
N ILE A 259 -19.42 8.06 10.56
CA ILE A 259 -20.16 6.90 11.08
C ILE A 259 -21.04 7.28 12.30
N HIS A 260 -21.06 8.57 12.70
CA HIS A 260 -21.96 9.10 13.74
C HIS A 260 -22.91 10.17 13.21
#